data_AF-A0A3B9C0F6-F1
#
_entry.id   AF-A0A3B9C0F6-F1
#
_cell.length_a   1.000
_cell.length_b   1.000
_cell.length_c   1.000
_cell.angle_alpha   90.00
_cell.angle_beta   90.00
_cell.angle_gamma   90.00
#
_symmetry.space_group_name_H-M   'P 1'
#
loop_
_entity.id
_entity.type
_entity.pdbx_description
1 polymer ?
#
loop_
_entity_poly.entity_id
_entity_poly.type
_entity_poly.pdbx_seq_one_letter_code
_entity_poly.pdbx_strand_id
1 'polypeptide(L)'
;MKIVRIIGGESTGKSALSKDLHQHFGGVLVEEQARKYLHVLQRPYEKKDVVEIAHQQLSQENKAIQSNVTWVFCDTDLHVIQVWMEFKYADCPRKFLDHLAFQHTDIFLLCSPDLP
;
A
#
# COMPACT_ATOMS: atom_id res chain seq x y z
N MET A 1 12.16 14.62 -4.60
CA MET A 1 11.02 13.77 -4.24
C MET A 1 11.46 12.78 -3.18
N LYS A 2 10.61 12.53 -2.18
CA LYS A 2 10.80 11.57 -1.09
C LYS A 2 9.58 10.66 -1.00
N ILE A 3 9.81 9.36 -0.98
CA ILE A 3 8.74 8.35 -0.90
C ILE A 3 8.74 7.73 0.49
N VAL A 4 7.61 7.88 1.19
CA VAL A 4 7.39 7.35 2.53
C VAL A 4 6.28 6.31 2.47
N ARG A 5 6.56 5.08 2.89
CA ARG A 5 5.60 3.99 2.92
C ARG A 5 5.20 3.70 4.37
N ILE A 6 3.90 3.74 4.63
CA ILE A 6 3.32 3.45 5.94
C ILE A 6 2.75 2.03 5.88
N ILE A 7 3.37 1.11 6.61
CA ILE A 7 3.06 -0.32 6.60
C ILE A 7 2.69 -0.80 8.01
N GLY A 8 2.06 -1.97 8.12
CA GLY A 8 1.58 -2.52 9.39
C GLY A 8 0.25 -3.26 9.26
N GLY A 9 -0.15 -3.93 10.35
CA GLY A 9 -1.39 -4.71 10.41
C GLY A 9 -2.66 -3.87 10.20
N GLU A 10 -3.80 -4.54 10.04
CA GLU A 10 -5.09 -3.85 10.04
C GLU A 10 -5.31 -3.13 11.37
N SER A 11 -5.94 -1.96 11.32
CA SER A 11 -6.28 -1.16 12.51
C SER A 11 -5.09 -0.69 13.38
N THR A 12 -3.87 -0.63 12.85
CA THR A 12 -2.70 -0.08 13.57
C THR A 12 -2.46 1.42 13.35
N GLY A 13 -3.43 2.16 12.81
CA GLY A 13 -3.34 3.62 12.65
C GLY A 13 -2.65 4.11 11.36
N LYS A 14 -2.24 3.22 10.44
CA LYS A 14 -1.59 3.58 9.16
C LYS A 14 -2.25 4.72 8.41
N SER A 15 -3.56 4.62 8.21
CA SER A 15 -4.34 5.57 7.43
C SER A 15 -4.57 6.90 8.12
N ALA A 16 -4.52 6.93 9.45
CA ALA A 16 -4.54 8.18 10.19
C ALA A 16 -3.17 8.86 10.03
N LEU A 17 -2.09 8.13 10.31
CA LEU A 17 -0.73 8.64 10.20
C LEU A 17 -0.40 9.15 8.79
N SER A 18 -0.77 8.41 7.74
CA SER A 18 -0.50 8.83 6.36
C SER A 18 -1.25 10.11 5.96
N LYS A 19 -2.47 10.30 6.47
CA LYS A 19 -3.26 11.53 6.29
C LYS A 19 -2.64 12.69 7.06
N ASP A 20 -2.26 12.48 8.31
CA ASP A 20 -1.65 13.52 9.14
C ASP A 20 -0.32 13.99 8.56
N LEU A 21 0.52 13.06 8.07
CA LEU A 21 1.77 13.38 7.38
C LEU A 21 1.53 14.18 6.10
N HIS A 22 0.56 13.77 5.27
CA HIS A 22 0.19 14.49 4.07
C HIS A 22 -0.34 15.90 4.39
N GLN A 23 -1.17 16.05 5.42
CA GLN A 23 -1.70 17.36 5.85
C GLN A 23 -0.59 18.27 6.39
N HIS A 24 0.39 17.72 7.12
CA HIS A 24 1.47 18.48 7.72
C HIS A 24 2.56 18.89 6.71
N PHE A 25 3.01 17.95 5.87
CA PHE A 25 4.13 18.16 4.93
C PHE A 25 3.69 18.52 3.50
N GLY A 26 2.41 18.39 3.17
CA GLY A 26 1.88 18.52 1.81
C GLY A 26 2.18 17.29 0.94
N GLY A 27 2.21 17.47 -0.38
CA GLY A 27 2.52 16.39 -1.33
C GLY A 27 1.32 15.53 -1.72
N VAL A 28 1.56 14.28 -2.13
CA VAL A 28 0.50 13.35 -2.57
C VAL A 28 0.37 12.20 -1.58
N LEU A 29 -0.87 11.87 -1.23
CA LEU A 29 -1.23 10.66 -0.50
C LEU A 29 -1.81 9.62 -1.46
N VAL A 30 -1.16 8.46 -1.54
CA VAL A 30 -1.71 7.26 -2.17
C VAL A 30 -2.41 6.45 -1.09
N GLU A 31 -3.74 6.44 -1.13
CA GLU A 31 -4.58 5.67 -0.20
C GLU A 31 -4.62 4.17 -0.56
N GLU A 32 -5.05 3.37 0.41
CA GLU A 32 -5.03 1.91 0.30
C GLU A 32 -6.10 1.45 -0.69
N GLN A 33 -5.65 0.90 -1.84
CA GLN A 33 -6.60 0.47 -2.87
C GLN A 33 -7.43 -0.74 -2.42
N ALA A 34 -6.88 -1.60 -1.57
CA ALA A 34 -7.60 -2.75 -1.00
C ALA A 34 -8.89 -2.31 -0.30
N ARG A 35 -8.82 -1.23 0.50
CA ARG A 35 -9.97 -0.70 1.22
C ARG A 35 -11.10 -0.27 0.29
N LYS A 36 -10.77 0.47 -0.77
CA LYS A 36 -11.74 0.93 -1.76
C LYS A 36 -12.35 -0.24 -2.53
N TYR A 37 -11.51 -1.17 -2.95
CA TYR A 37 -11.92 -2.34 -3.70
C TYR A 37 -12.86 -3.24 -2.92
N LEU A 38 -12.49 -3.59 -1.68
CA LEU A 38 -13.26 -4.51 -0.84
C LEU A 38 -14.57 -3.89 -0.35
N HIS A 39 -14.64 -2.57 -0.16
CA HIS A 39 -15.88 -1.90 0.25
C HIS A 39 -17.02 -2.07 -0.76
N VAL A 40 -16.71 -2.11 -2.05
CA VAL A 40 -17.73 -2.27 -3.11
C VAL A 40 -17.95 -3.73 -3.52
N LEU A 41 -17.07 -4.64 -3.09
CA LEU A 41 -17.14 -6.04 -3.46
C LEU A 41 -18.24 -6.76 -2.67
N GLN A 42 -19.32 -7.14 -3.35
CA GLN A 42 -20.49 -7.81 -2.74
C GLN A 42 -20.33 -9.34 -2.64
N ARG A 43 -19.09 -9.83 -2.57
CA ARG A 43 -18.76 -11.26 -2.42
C ARG A 43 -17.43 -11.43 -1.69
N PRO A 44 -17.12 -12.63 -1.16
CA PRO A 44 -15.76 -12.92 -0.71
C PRO A 44 -14.74 -12.66 -1.83
N TYR A 45 -13.62 -12.04 -1.47
CA TYR A 45 -12.53 -11.82 -2.41
C TYR A 45 -11.80 -13.13 -2.73
N GLU A 46 -11.35 -13.20 -3.97
CA GLU A 46 -10.60 -14.27 -4.57
C GLU A 46 -9.19 -13.78 -4.92
N LYS A 47 -8.31 -14.71 -5.27
CA LYS A 47 -6.92 -14.40 -5.63
C LYS A 47 -6.80 -13.38 -6.77
N LYS A 48 -7.72 -13.43 -7.75
CA LYS A 48 -7.77 -12.46 -8.86
C LYS A 48 -8.03 -11.03 -8.38
N ASP A 49 -8.80 -10.86 -7.31
CA ASP A 49 -9.09 -9.55 -6.75
C ASP A 49 -7.86 -8.99 -6.04
N VAL A 50 -7.08 -9.84 -5.35
CA VAL A 50 -5.80 -9.44 -4.74
C VAL A 50 -4.80 -8.98 -5.80
N VAL A 51 -4.75 -9.68 -6.95
CA VAL A 51 -3.93 -9.27 -8.11
C VAL A 51 -4.39 -7.92 -8.66
N GLU A 52 -5.70 -7.72 -8.80
CA GLU A 52 -6.27 -6.45 -9.28
C GLU A 52 -5.98 -5.30 -8.31
N ILE A 53 -6.16 -5.51 -7.01
CA ILE A 53 -5.79 -4.54 -5.95
C ILE A 53 -4.30 -4.16 -6.07
N ALA A 54 -3.42 -5.13 -6.29
CA ALA A 54 -1.99 -4.87 -6.47
C ALA A 54 -1.71 -3.97 -7.68
N HIS A 55 -2.38 -4.23 -8.80
CA HIS A 55 -2.29 -3.41 -10.00
C HIS A 55 -2.79 -1.98 -9.79
N GLN A 56 -3.91 -1.83 -9.09
CA GLN A 56 -4.45 -0.52 -8.75
C GLN A 56 -3.49 0.25 -7.84
N GLN A 57 -2.93 -0.41 -6.82
CA GLN A 57 -1.98 0.18 -5.90
C GLN A 57 -0.75 0.70 -6.66
N LEU A 58 -0.12 -0.16 -7.47
CA LEU A 58 1.00 0.20 -8.33
C LEU A 58 0.68 1.36 -9.27
N SER A 59 -0.51 1.35 -9.88
CA SER A 59 -0.92 2.43 -10.79
C SER A 59 -0.98 3.78 -10.08
N GLN A 60 -1.54 3.83 -8.88
CA GLN A 60 -1.65 5.07 -8.12
C GLN A 60 -0.30 5.55 -7.57
N GLU A 61 0.55 4.62 -7.12
CA GLU A 61 1.92 4.93 -6.72
C GLU A 61 2.72 5.54 -7.87
N ASN A 62 2.67 4.92 -9.05
CA ASN A 62 3.36 5.43 -10.24
C ASN A 62 2.87 6.82 -10.65
N LYS A 63 1.55 7.07 -10.58
CA LYS A 63 0.98 8.40 -10.84
C LYS A 63 1.48 9.44 -9.83
N ALA A 64 1.54 9.09 -8.55
CA ALA A 64 2.04 9.98 -7.51
C ALA A 64 3.52 10.30 -7.70
N ILE A 65 4.33 9.29 -8.04
CA ILE A 65 5.77 9.44 -8.33
C ILE A 65 6.00 10.36 -9.55
N GLN A 66 5.14 10.27 -10.57
CA GLN A 66 5.22 11.10 -11.77
C GLN A 66 4.69 12.54 -11.58
N SER A 67 4.04 12.84 -10.46
CA SER A 67 3.41 14.14 -10.21
C SER A 67 4.39 15.28 -9.84
N ASN A 68 5.70 15.01 -9.83
CA ASN A 68 6.77 15.97 -9.56
C ASN A 68 6.63 16.71 -8.21
N VAL A 69 6.10 16.02 -7.20
CA VAL A 69 5.94 16.56 -5.83
C VAL A 69 7.15 16.27 -4.94
N THR A 70 7.30 17.05 -3.88
CA THR A 70 8.36 16.85 -2.89
C THR A 70 8.16 15.58 -2.08
N TRP A 71 6.92 15.28 -1.68
CA TRP A 71 6.56 14.15 -0.81
C TRP A 71 5.48 13.27 -1.44
N VAL A 72 5.71 11.96 -1.37
CA VAL A 72 4.72 10.92 -1.69
C VAL A 72 4.57 10.04 -0.46
N PHE A 73 3.36 9.97 0.10
CA PHE A 73 3.00 9.11 1.21
C PHE A 73 2.14 7.96 0.69
N CYS A 74 2.51 6.71 0.99
CA CYS A 74 1.76 5.53 0.57
C CYS A 74 1.21 4.80 1.79
N ASP A 75 -0.12 4.72 1.88
CA ASP A 75 -0.86 3.79 2.75
C ASP A 75 -1.50 2.78 1.81
N THR A 76 -1.00 1.57 1.58
CA THR A 76 0.16 0.88 2.15
C THR A 76 1.17 0.61 1.03
N ASP A 77 1.86 -0.53 1.08
CA ASP A 77 2.73 -1.05 0.03
C ASP A 77 2.33 -2.47 -0.38
N LEU A 78 2.86 -2.93 -1.52
CA LEU A 78 2.77 -4.29 -2.03
C LEU A 78 3.23 -5.37 -1.04
N HIS A 79 4.00 -5.02 -0.01
CA HIS A 79 4.33 -5.95 1.07
C HIS A 79 3.06 -6.53 1.74
N VAL A 80 2.00 -5.73 1.89
CA VAL A 80 0.72 -6.23 2.45
C VAL A 80 0.05 -7.21 1.49
N ILE A 81 0.12 -6.95 0.19
CA ILE A 81 -0.39 -7.84 -0.86
C ILE A 81 0.40 -9.15 -0.89
N GLN A 82 1.73 -9.09 -0.76
CA GLN A 82 2.57 -10.28 -0.67
C GLN A 82 2.15 -11.15 0.51
N VAL A 83 1.97 -10.57 1.69
CA VAL A 83 1.51 -11.29 2.88
C VAL A 83 0.16 -11.97 2.63
N TRP A 84 -0.80 -11.30 2.00
CA TRP A 84 -2.11 -11.90 1.68
C TRP A 84 -1.99 -13.07 0.70
N MET A 85 -1.16 -12.91 -0.32
CA MET A 85 -0.93 -13.94 -1.36
C MET A 85 -0.27 -15.18 -0.78
N GLU A 86 0.78 -14.99 0.03
CA GLU A 86 1.49 -16.09 0.70
C GLU A 86 0.63 -16.76 1.77
N PHE A 87 -0.01 -15.98 2.64
CA PHE A 87 -0.75 -16.53 3.78
C PHE A 87 -2.04 -17.24 3.37
N LYS A 88 -2.83 -16.66 2.44
CA LYS A 88 -4.13 -17.21 2.05
C LYS A 88 -4.04 -18.22 0.90
N TYR A 89 -3.10 -18.02 -0.03
CA TYR A 89 -3.04 -18.80 -1.27
C TYR A 89 -1.76 -19.60 -1.45
N ALA A 90 -0.80 -19.51 -0.53
CA ALA A 90 0.51 -20.17 -0.62
C ALA A 90 1.22 -19.92 -1.97
N ASP A 91 0.92 -18.79 -2.62
CA ASP A 91 1.45 -18.44 -3.93
C ASP A 91 1.47 -16.92 -4.11
N CYS A 92 2.66 -16.38 -4.37
CA CYS A 92 2.88 -14.98 -4.73
C CYS A 92 3.55 -14.92 -6.11
N PRO A 93 2.87 -14.38 -7.14
CA PRO A 93 3.45 -14.22 -8.47
C PRO A 93 4.78 -13.47 -8.43
N ARG A 94 5.80 -14.04 -9.08
CA ARG A 94 7.17 -13.49 -9.10
C ARG A 94 7.22 -12.01 -9.50
N LYS A 95 6.35 -11.59 -10.42
CA LYS A 95 6.23 -10.18 -10.86
C LYS A 95 6.04 -9.19 -9.69
N PHE A 96 5.35 -9.59 -8.62
CA PHE A 96 5.15 -8.73 -7.45
C PHE A 96 6.41 -8.62 -6.61
N LEU A 97 7.13 -9.74 -6.45
CA LEU A 97 8.43 -9.75 -5.77
C LEU A 97 9.47 -8.92 -6.52
N ASP A 98 9.46 -8.99 -7.85
CA ASP A 98 10.35 -8.17 -8.67
C ASP A 98 10.00 -6.68 -8.52
N HIS A 99 8.71 -6.31 -8.53
CA HIS A 99 8.31 -4.92 -8.26
C HIS A 99 8.76 -4.43 -6.88
N LEU A 100 8.60 -5.24 -5.84
CA LEU A 100 9.09 -4.91 -4.50
C LEU A 100 10.60 -4.68 -4.47
N ALA A 101 11.37 -5.50 -5.18
CA ALA A 101 12.83 -5.38 -5.24
C ALA A 101 13.31 -4.11 -5.96
N PHE A 102 12.55 -3.61 -6.93
CA PHE A 102 12.92 -2.45 -7.74
C PHE A 102 12.23 -1.14 -7.31
N GLN A 103 11.33 -1.19 -6.34
CA GLN A 103 10.64 0.01 -5.85
C GLN A 103 11.55 0.85 -4.95
N HIS A 104 11.94 2.02 -5.45
CA HIS A 104 12.64 3.01 -4.64
C HIS A 104 11.74 3.52 -3.51
N THR A 105 12.22 3.42 -2.27
CA THR A 105 11.54 3.93 -1.06
C THR A 105 12.58 4.61 -0.18
N ASP A 106 12.32 5.84 0.25
CA ASP A 106 13.23 6.57 1.14
C ASP A 106 13.03 6.19 2.60
N ILE A 107 11.79 5.98 3.03
CA ILE A 107 11.43 5.72 4.44
C ILE A 107 10.31 4.69 4.51
N PHE A 108 10.49 3.69 5.37
CA PHE A 108 9.41 2.83 5.85
C PHE A 108 9.03 3.21 7.27
N LEU A 109 7.74 3.47 7.50
CA LEU A 109 7.14 3.63 8.83
C LEU A 109 6.29 2.40 9.12
N LEU A 110 6.72 1.60 10.11
CA LEU A 110 5.98 0.41 10.54
C LEU A 110 5.10 0.74 11.74
N CYS A 111 3.79 0.73 11.54
CA CYS A 111 2.80 0.86 12.60
C CYS A 111 2.63 -0.46 13.35
N SER A 112 3.12 -0.50 14.59
CA SER A 112 3.01 -1.63 15.52
C SER A 112 1.55 -1.88 15.94
N PRO A 113 1.13 -3.15 16.14
CA PRO A 113 -0.11 -3.46 16.85
C PRO A 113 0.10 -3.21 18.35
N ASP A 114 -0.32 -2.04 18.82
CA ASP A 114 -0.17 -1.65 20.23
C ASP A 114 -1.34 -2.11 21.13
N LEU A 115 -2.26 -2.91 20.60
CA LEU A 115 -3.35 -3.56 21.36
C LEU A 115 -3.25 -5.09 21.19
N PRO A 116 -3.20 -5.88 22.29
CA PRO A 116 -3.36 -7.33 22.24
C PRO A 116 -4.79 -7.74 21.84
#